data_AF-A0A7C1Y5D0-F1
#
_entry.id   AF-A0A7C1Y5D0-F1
#
_cell.length_a   1.000
_cell.length_b   1.000
_cell.length_c   1.000
_cell.angle_alpha   90.00
_cell.angle_beta   90.00
_cell.angle_gamma   90.00
#
_symmetry.space_group_name_H-M   'P 1'
#
loop_
_entity.id
_entity.type
_entity.pdbx_description
1 polymer ?
#
loop_
_entity_poly.entity_id
_entity_poly.type
_entity_poly.pdbx_seq_one_letter_code
_entity_poly.pdbx_strand_id
1 'polypeptide(L)'
;HRVYIVVEKLSELALILDESRKLGITPRLGVRLRLASIARGKWQNTGGEKSKFGLTACQVLQVVEELRAADQLATLRMLHVHMGSQIANIHDIEQGMAETARYFAELHRLGATPDCVDVGGGLSVDYAGTRSRDAFSMNYSLDDYARVVVAALADICRSHDLPPPHILTESGRALTAHHAVLITNVIDSAAVGEVVPPLDAGPGPPQVAQLYADLQRLDDGSDSAPREIYLAARQRLDAVQAAYTQGTLPLEARARAELLYQAIARRVRDRLSPGNASQRELRDELNDKLADRYFCNMSLFQSLPDVWAIEQIFPIVPLHRLDERPTRRAVLEDITCDSDGRIDHYVDAAGIESTLPLHALIPGEPYYLGIFLVGAYQEILGDMHNLFGDTHSVHVVLDAQGRPQILEPLHGDTVDKVLRYVHFEPDALLARLRAKLDETSLAPAQRRALQDELEAGMHGYTYLED
;
A
#
# COMPACT_ATOMS: atom_id res chain seq x y z
N HIS A 1 9.22 28.50 21.73
CA HIS A 1 9.59 27.32 20.91
C HIS A 1 11.06 27.41 20.48
N ARG A 2 11.75 26.27 20.33
CA ARG A 2 13.11 26.21 19.74
C ARG A 2 12.98 25.76 18.28
N VAL A 3 13.16 26.68 17.34
CA VAL A 3 13.05 26.39 15.89
C VAL A 3 14.46 26.21 15.33
N TYR A 4 14.69 25.13 14.60
CA TYR A 4 15.90 24.89 13.82
C TYR A 4 15.56 25.08 12.33
N ILE A 5 16.37 25.86 11.62
CA ILE A 5 16.29 25.95 10.16
C ILE A 5 17.40 25.08 9.60
N VAL A 6 17.04 23.91 9.08
CA VAL A 6 17.99 22.95 8.52
C VAL A 6 18.34 23.39 7.10
N VAL A 7 19.61 23.71 6.87
CA VAL A 7 20.12 24.04 5.53
C VAL A 7 20.25 22.75 4.72
N GLU A 8 19.44 22.63 3.68
CA GLU A 8 19.39 21.48 2.78
C GLU A 8 20.01 21.77 1.42
N LYS A 9 20.08 23.06 1.05
CA LYS A 9 20.80 23.57 -0.12
C LYS A 9 21.66 24.76 0.28
N LEU A 10 22.90 24.81 -0.23
CA LEU A 10 23.84 25.87 0.13
C LEU A 10 23.27 27.28 -0.13
N SER A 11 22.49 27.46 -1.19
CA SER A 11 21.85 28.74 -1.53
C SER A 11 20.89 29.27 -0.46
N GLU A 12 20.35 28.41 0.40
CA GLU A 12 19.43 28.81 1.49
C GLU A 12 20.16 29.62 2.57
N LEU A 13 21.44 29.35 2.80
CA LEU A 13 22.20 29.98 3.88
C LEU A 13 22.22 31.51 3.75
N ALA A 14 22.52 32.02 2.55
CA ALA A 14 22.56 33.45 2.29
C ALA A 14 21.20 34.13 2.57
N LEU A 15 20.10 33.49 2.16
CA LEU A 15 18.75 33.96 2.40
C LEU A 15 18.42 33.98 3.90
N ILE A 16 18.74 32.90 4.61
CA ILE A 16 18.47 32.79 6.06
C ILE A 16 19.23 33.89 6.82
N LEU A 17 20.51 34.10 6.52
CA LEU A 17 21.30 35.14 7.16
C LEU A 17 20.78 36.55 6.86
N ASP A 18 20.32 36.80 5.63
CA ASP A 18 19.78 38.10 5.24
C ASP A 18 18.45 38.42 5.94
N GLU A 19 17.51 37.48 5.92
CA GLU A 19 16.23 37.65 6.60
C GLU A 19 16.40 37.71 8.13
N SER A 20 17.34 36.95 8.69
CA SER A 20 17.66 37.02 10.12
C SER A 20 18.16 38.39 10.54
N ARG A 21 18.99 39.05 9.70
CA ARG A 21 19.44 40.43 9.93
C ARG A 21 18.29 41.42 9.83
N LYS A 22 17.43 41.32 8.81
CA LYS A 22 16.26 42.21 8.64
C LYS A 22 15.30 42.13 9.82
N LEU A 23 15.12 40.92 10.35
CA LEU A 23 14.22 40.64 11.48
C LEU A 23 14.89 40.84 12.86
N GLY A 24 16.21 41.08 12.92
CA GLY A 24 16.94 41.27 14.17
C GLY A 24 16.97 40.03 15.08
N ILE A 25 16.98 38.83 14.49
CA ILE A 25 16.95 37.53 15.19
C ILE A 25 18.23 36.74 14.95
N THR A 26 18.71 36.05 15.98
CA THR A 26 19.79 35.06 15.84
C THR A 26 19.19 33.71 15.45
N PRO A 27 19.47 33.18 14.24
CA PRO A 27 18.91 31.90 13.83
C PRO A 27 19.52 30.75 14.62
N ARG A 28 18.79 29.63 14.75
CA ARG A 28 19.40 28.33 15.07
C ARG A 28 19.42 27.52 13.80
N LEU A 29 20.61 27.19 13.32
CA LEU A 29 20.80 26.49 12.07
C LEU A 29 21.08 25.01 12.33
N GLY A 30 20.51 24.19 11.46
CA GLY A 30 20.96 22.83 11.23
C GLY A 30 21.62 22.69 9.87
N VAL A 31 22.34 21.61 9.65
CA VAL A 31 22.81 21.23 8.31
C VAL A 31 22.40 19.80 8.01
N ARG A 32 21.76 19.58 6.86
CA ARG A 32 21.44 18.24 6.38
C ARG A 32 22.62 17.67 5.60
N LEU A 33 23.12 16.51 6.00
CA LEU A 33 24.21 15.84 5.28
C LEU A 33 23.70 14.96 4.14
N ARG A 34 24.49 14.86 3.07
CA ARG A 34 24.44 13.72 2.15
C ARG A 34 25.46 12.68 2.59
N LEU A 35 24.97 11.52 3.00
CA LEU A 35 25.82 10.40 3.38
C LEU A 35 26.19 9.56 2.15
N ALA A 36 27.44 9.12 2.10
CA ALA A 36 27.93 8.21 1.06
C ALA A 36 27.51 6.75 1.31
N SER A 37 27.25 6.40 2.57
CA SER A 37 27.03 5.02 3.05
C SER A 37 25.62 4.43 2.88
N ILE A 38 24.64 5.16 2.34
CA ILE A 38 23.22 4.72 2.39
C ILE A 38 22.79 3.76 1.26
N ALA A 39 21.95 2.79 1.68
CA ALA A 39 21.38 1.60 1.06
C ALA A 39 20.80 1.66 -0.37
N ARG A 40 20.79 0.47 -1.00
CA ARG A 40 20.02 0.10 -2.21
C ARG A 40 18.63 -0.40 -1.79
N GLY A 41 17.55 0.10 -2.41
CA GLY A 41 16.18 -0.36 -2.15
C GLY A 41 15.11 0.47 -2.88
N LYS A 42 13.82 0.10 -2.77
CA LYS A 42 12.70 0.82 -3.42
C LYS A 42 12.65 2.31 -3.03
N TRP A 43 13.11 2.66 -1.82
CA TRP A 43 13.09 4.01 -1.26
C TRP A 43 14.38 4.82 -1.44
N GLN A 44 15.34 4.34 -2.26
CA GLN A 44 16.68 4.91 -2.38
C GLN A 44 16.70 6.41 -2.79
N ASN A 45 15.66 6.91 -3.44
CA ASN A 45 15.60 8.32 -3.86
C ASN A 45 15.33 9.30 -2.71
N THR A 46 14.98 8.80 -1.51
CA THR A 46 14.67 9.62 -0.33
C THR A 46 15.89 9.92 0.56
N GLY A 47 16.98 9.15 0.43
CA GLY A 47 18.22 9.31 1.20
C GLY A 47 19.50 9.08 0.37
N GLY A 48 20.67 9.27 0.98
CA GLY A 48 21.98 8.95 0.34
C GLY A 48 22.50 9.95 -0.70
N GLU A 49 23.54 9.56 -1.43
CA GLU A 49 24.29 10.42 -2.37
C GLU A 49 23.42 11.03 -3.48
N LYS A 50 22.42 10.28 -3.96
CA LYS A 50 21.47 10.69 -5.02
C LYS A 50 20.26 11.47 -4.49
N SER A 51 20.20 11.74 -3.18
CA SER A 51 19.12 12.52 -2.57
C SER A 51 19.00 13.91 -3.20
N LYS A 52 17.75 14.36 -3.41
CA LYS A 52 17.44 15.71 -3.88
C LYS A 52 17.90 16.79 -2.89
N PHE A 53 18.04 16.45 -1.61
CA PHE A 53 18.30 17.35 -0.49
C PHE A 53 19.55 16.94 0.29
N GLY A 54 20.13 17.91 0.99
CA GLY A 54 21.34 17.76 1.80
C GLY A 54 22.58 18.30 1.10
N LEU A 55 23.61 18.55 1.91
CA LEU A 55 24.88 19.12 1.49
C LEU A 55 25.95 18.03 1.36
N THR A 56 26.74 18.13 0.30
CA THR A 56 27.99 17.37 0.17
C THR A 56 29.02 17.84 1.18
N ALA A 57 30.06 17.04 1.45
CA ALA A 57 31.16 17.42 2.35
C ALA A 57 31.77 18.79 2.01
N CYS A 58 31.96 19.08 0.71
CA CYS A 58 32.46 20.38 0.25
C CYS A 58 31.52 21.53 0.63
N GLN A 59 30.21 21.34 0.42
CA GLN A 59 29.22 22.35 0.77
C GLN A 59 29.08 22.55 2.28
N VAL A 60 29.24 21.49 3.09
CA VAL A 60 29.27 21.62 4.56
C VAL A 60 30.45 22.48 4.99
N LEU A 61 31.64 22.29 4.39
CA LEU A 61 32.80 23.16 4.65
C LEU A 61 32.51 24.61 4.23
N GLN A 62 31.86 24.83 3.08
CA GLN A 62 31.45 26.16 2.65
C GLN A 62 30.50 26.83 3.66
N VAL A 63 29.50 26.11 4.18
CA VAL A 63 28.61 26.62 5.24
C VAL A 63 29.41 27.05 6.47
N VAL A 64 30.37 26.23 6.91
CA VAL A 64 31.22 26.54 8.08
C VAL A 64 32.05 27.81 7.82
N GLU A 65 32.67 27.94 6.65
CA GLU A 65 33.47 29.12 6.29
C GLU A 65 32.60 30.38 6.18
N GLU A 66 31.44 30.30 5.53
CA GLU A 66 30.51 31.42 5.39
C GLU A 66 29.98 31.89 6.75
N LEU A 67 29.59 30.96 7.63
CA LEU A 67 29.16 31.29 8.98
C LEU A 67 30.29 31.85 9.83
N ARG A 68 31.52 31.37 9.67
CA ARG A 68 32.69 31.92 10.37
C ARG A 68 32.99 33.35 9.89
N ALA A 69 32.94 33.60 8.58
CA ALA A 69 33.15 34.93 8.01
C ALA A 69 32.08 35.94 8.48
N ALA A 70 30.88 35.46 8.77
CA ALA A 70 29.78 36.27 9.31
C ALA A 70 29.78 36.40 10.84
N ASP A 71 30.73 35.79 11.57
CA ASP A 71 30.71 35.67 13.03
C ASP A 71 29.41 35.05 13.57
N GLN A 72 28.90 34.05 12.85
CA GLN A 72 27.66 33.33 13.15
C GLN A 72 27.87 31.82 13.30
N LEU A 73 29.12 31.33 13.37
CA LEU A 73 29.39 29.87 13.46
C LEU A 73 28.71 29.20 14.67
N ALA A 74 28.56 29.93 15.78
CA ALA A 74 27.86 29.45 16.97
C ALA A 74 26.36 29.18 16.74
N THR A 75 25.77 29.69 15.66
CA THR A 75 24.37 29.44 15.30
C THR A 75 24.14 28.05 14.71
N LEU A 76 25.19 27.37 14.23
CA LEU A 76 25.12 25.99 13.77
C LEU A 76 25.05 25.05 14.98
N ARG A 77 23.82 24.62 15.29
CA ARG A 77 23.49 23.86 16.51
C ARG A 77 23.00 22.44 16.24
N MET A 78 22.64 22.11 14.99
CA MET A 78 22.09 20.80 14.66
C MET A 78 22.80 20.16 13.47
N LEU A 79 23.07 18.87 13.59
CA LEU A 79 23.36 17.99 12.47
C LEU A 79 22.10 17.22 12.14
N HIS A 80 21.68 17.16 10.88
CA HIS A 80 20.53 16.39 10.45
C HIS A 80 20.94 15.39 9.36
N VAL A 81 20.43 14.18 9.43
CA VAL A 81 20.58 13.16 8.40
C VAL A 81 19.23 12.49 8.14
N HIS A 82 19.01 12.07 6.90
CA HIS A 82 17.86 11.24 6.56
C HIS A 82 18.33 10.07 5.71
N MET A 83 18.21 8.86 6.27
CA MET A 83 18.69 7.63 5.64
C MET A 83 17.68 7.03 4.65
N GLY A 84 16.48 7.60 4.58
CA GLY A 84 15.36 7.12 3.78
C GLY A 84 14.23 6.55 4.66
N SER A 85 13.09 6.25 4.05
CA SER A 85 11.97 5.57 4.72
C SER A 85 12.13 4.05 4.65
N GLN A 86 11.58 3.33 5.64
CA GLN A 86 11.44 1.87 5.63
C GLN A 86 12.77 1.14 5.37
N ILE A 87 13.79 1.41 6.20
CA ILE A 87 15.10 0.74 6.09
C ILE A 87 14.98 -0.67 6.67
N ALA A 88 15.04 -1.69 5.81
CA ALA A 88 14.80 -3.08 6.23
C ALA A 88 15.99 -3.73 6.97
N ASN A 89 17.21 -3.21 6.80
CA ASN A 89 18.43 -3.81 7.32
C ASN A 89 19.13 -2.90 8.35
N ILE A 90 19.31 -3.40 9.57
CA ILE A 90 19.96 -2.64 10.66
C ILE A 90 21.40 -2.24 10.36
N HIS A 91 22.12 -3.02 9.56
CA HIS A 91 23.51 -2.71 9.20
C HIS A 91 23.61 -1.43 8.35
N ASP A 92 22.57 -1.12 7.56
CA ASP A 92 22.55 0.10 6.76
C ASP A 92 22.41 1.34 7.67
N ILE A 93 21.62 1.21 8.75
CA ILE A 93 21.51 2.24 9.80
C ILE A 93 22.83 2.38 10.56
N GLU A 94 23.49 1.25 10.89
CA GLU A 94 24.79 1.25 11.56
C GLU A 94 25.87 1.98 10.74
N GLN A 95 25.95 1.71 9.44
CA GLN A 95 26.89 2.40 8.54
C GLN A 95 26.57 3.90 8.42
N GLY A 96 25.29 4.25 8.24
CA GLY A 96 24.86 5.64 8.18
C GLY A 96 25.15 6.41 9.48
N MET A 97 24.96 5.77 10.62
CA MET A 97 25.22 6.37 11.93
C MET A 97 26.72 6.52 12.21
N ALA A 98 27.55 5.58 11.76
CA ALA A 98 29.00 5.70 11.87
C ALA A 98 29.53 6.91 11.08
N GLU A 99 29.02 7.13 9.85
CA GLU A 99 29.36 8.30 9.06
C GLU A 99 28.85 9.61 9.71
N THR A 100 27.60 9.60 10.19
CA THR A 100 26.98 10.75 10.89
C THR A 100 27.78 11.16 12.13
N ALA A 101 28.16 10.19 12.95
CA ALA A 101 28.97 10.39 14.14
C ALA A 101 30.33 11.02 13.79
N ARG A 102 30.92 10.63 12.65
CA ARG A 102 32.15 11.26 12.16
C ARG A 102 31.98 12.72 11.77
N TYR A 103 30.91 13.07 11.05
CA TYR A 103 30.61 14.48 10.76
C TYR A 103 30.39 15.31 12.02
N PHE A 104 29.72 14.76 13.03
CA PHE A 104 29.53 15.44 14.32
C PHE A 104 30.88 15.82 14.94
N ALA A 105 31.83 14.89 15.02
CA ALA A 105 33.16 15.16 15.57
C ALA A 105 33.96 16.16 14.73
N GLU A 106 33.89 16.07 13.41
CA GLU A 106 34.59 17.01 12.51
C GLU A 106 34.03 18.43 12.59
N LEU A 107 32.71 18.60 12.73
CA LEU A 107 32.11 19.93 12.93
C LEU A 107 32.57 20.58 14.24
N HIS A 108 32.67 19.81 15.32
CA HIS A 108 33.29 20.27 16.58
C HIS A 108 34.76 20.67 16.38
N ARG A 109 35.54 19.84 15.66
CA ARG A 109 36.95 20.15 15.32
C ARG A 109 37.09 21.45 14.51
N LEU A 110 36.11 21.76 13.65
CA LEU A 110 36.07 22.98 12.84
C LEU A 110 35.56 24.22 13.61
N GLY A 111 35.22 24.07 14.89
CA GLY A 111 34.81 25.16 15.78
C GLY A 111 33.29 25.43 15.81
N ALA A 112 32.49 24.64 15.09
CA ALA A 112 31.05 24.61 15.32
C ALA A 112 30.75 23.88 16.64
N THR A 113 29.57 24.08 17.21
CA THR A 113 29.17 23.41 18.46
C THR A 113 27.76 22.84 18.37
N PRO A 114 27.52 21.89 17.43
CA PRO A 114 26.23 21.23 17.38
C PRO A 114 25.96 20.51 18.70
N ASP A 115 24.80 20.79 19.29
CA ASP A 115 24.31 20.17 20.53
C ASP A 115 23.15 19.20 20.26
N CYS A 116 22.77 19.04 18.99
CA CYS A 116 21.70 18.18 18.55
C CYS A 116 22.12 17.39 17.30
N VAL A 117 21.82 16.10 17.29
CA VAL A 117 21.89 15.24 16.11
C VAL A 117 20.50 14.68 15.86
N ASP A 118 19.93 15.06 14.73
CA ASP A 118 18.69 14.52 14.23
C ASP A 118 19.00 13.42 13.21
N VAL A 119 18.60 12.20 13.54
CA VAL A 119 18.85 11.02 12.68
C VAL A 119 17.76 10.81 11.63
N GLY A 120 16.76 11.71 11.60
CA GLY A 120 15.63 11.66 10.69
C GLY A 120 14.74 10.45 10.93
N GLY A 121 13.94 10.11 9.92
CA GLY A 121 13.16 8.88 9.87
C GLY A 121 13.98 7.64 9.46
N GLY A 122 13.28 6.55 9.15
CA GLY A 122 13.88 5.32 8.63
C GLY A 122 13.66 4.09 9.50
N LEU A 123 13.22 4.27 10.75
CA LEU A 123 12.67 3.20 11.57
C LEU A 123 11.47 2.56 10.86
N SER A 124 11.61 1.27 10.55
CA SER A 124 10.65 0.49 9.77
C SER A 124 9.50 -0.08 10.59
N VAL A 125 8.43 -0.43 9.89
CA VAL A 125 7.30 -1.21 10.41
C VAL A 125 7.26 -2.56 9.70
N ASP A 126 6.99 -3.64 10.45
CA ASP A 126 6.93 -5.00 9.89
C ASP A 126 5.53 -5.26 9.33
N TYR A 127 5.30 -4.87 8.06
CA TYR A 127 4.01 -5.08 7.41
C TYR A 127 3.77 -6.56 7.08
N ALA A 128 4.84 -7.32 6.79
CA ALA A 128 4.75 -8.74 6.45
C ALA A 128 4.69 -9.66 7.69
N GLY A 129 5.14 -9.19 8.85
CA GLY A 129 5.26 -10.00 10.07
C GLY A 129 6.39 -11.03 10.04
N THR A 130 7.30 -10.93 9.07
CA THR A 130 8.34 -11.96 8.81
C THR A 130 9.66 -11.68 9.53
N ARG A 131 9.85 -10.46 10.06
CA ARG A 131 11.12 -9.99 10.64
C ARG A 131 12.35 -10.27 9.75
N SER A 132 12.16 -10.14 8.45
CA SER A 132 13.19 -10.35 7.41
C SER A 132 13.76 -9.03 6.90
N ARG A 133 14.71 -9.11 5.95
CA ARG A 133 15.29 -7.95 5.24
C ARG A 133 14.49 -7.56 3.99
N ASP A 134 13.28 -8.09 3.83
CA ASP A 134 12.45 -7.82 2.66
C ASP A 134 11.89 -6.38 2.72
N ALA A 135 11.49 -5.85 1.56
CA ALA A 135 11.10 -4.44 1.41
C ALA A 135 9.94 -4.00 2.34
N PHE A 136 9.10 -4.94 2.77
CA PHE A 136 7.91 -4.70 3.59
C PHE A 136 8.08 -5.18 5.04
N SER A 137 9.32 -5.45 5.46
CA SER A 137 9.68 -5.94 6.79
C SER A 137 10.98 -5.26 7.27
N MET A 138 11.44 -5.62 8.47
CA MET A 138 12.78 -5.30 8.95
C MET A 138 13.39 -6.40 9.81
N ASN A 139 14.73 -6.51 9.80
CA ASN A 139 15.46 -7.55 10.52
C ASN A 139 15.89 -7.15 11.95
N TYR A 140 15.24 -6.15 12.54
CA TYR A 140 15.64 -5.57 13.82
C TYR A 140 14.45 -5.14 14.68
N SER A 141 14.70 -4.99 15.98
CA SER A 141 13.73 -4.44 16.94
C SER A 141 13.95 -2.94 17.17
N LEU A 142 12.98 -2.30 17.83
CA LEU A 142 13.13 -0.93 18.30
C LEU A 142 14.37 -0.75 19.20
N ASP A 143 14.66 -1.74 20.04
CA ASP A 143 15.82 -1.72 20.95
C ASP A 143 17.15 -1.81 20.17
N ASP A 144 17.20 -2.61 19.11
CA ASP A 144 18.37 -2.70 18.23
C ASP A 144 18.62 -1.37 17.52
N TYR A 145 17.56 -0.74 16.99
CA TYR A 145 17.61 0.58 16.38
C TYR A 145 18.14 1.64 17.36
N ALA A 146 17.54 1.73 18.54
CA ALA A 146 17.95 2.68 19.57
C ALA A 146 19.41 2.45 20.01
N ARG A 147 19.82 1.19 20.17
CA ARG A 147 21.19 0.83 20.54
C ARG A 147 22.19 1.29 19.48
N VAL A 148 21.93 1.02 18.20
CA VAL A 148 22.82 1.39 17.09
C VAL A 148 22.98 2.91 17.00
N VAL A 149 21.88 3.66 17.08
CA VAL A 149 21.90 5.12 17.04
C VAL A 149 22.68 5.72 18.23
N VAL A 150 22.37 5.28 19.44
CA VAL A 150 22.99 5.81 20.66
C VAL A 150 24.47 5.42 20.76
N ALA A 151 24.81 4.16 20.43
CA ALA A 151 26.18 3.67 20.52
C ALA A 151 27.14 4.43 19.60
N ALA A 152 26.75 4.64 18.33
CA ALA A 152 27.59 5.34 17.36
C ALA A 152 27.98 6.76 17.83
N LEU A 153 27.02 7.51 18.37
CA LEU A 153 27.27 8.85 18.89
C LEU A 153 28.03 8.82 20.23
N ALA A 154 27.72 7.87 21.11
CA ALA A 154 28.43 7.75 22.39
C ALA A 154 29.91 7.37 22.22
N ASP A 155 30.21 6.45 21.29
CA ASP A 155 31.57 6.00 20.99
C ASP A 155 32.43 7.13 20.42
N ILE A 156 31.88 7.92 19.48
CA ILE A 156 32.62 9.04 18.92
C ILE A 156 32.84 10.15 19.95
N CYS A 157 31.85 10.43 20.79
CA CYS A 157 31.97 11.46 21.82
C CYS A 157 33.06 11.09 22.83
N ARG A 158 33.09 9.83 23.31
CA ARG A 158 34.16 9.36 24.20
C ARG A 158 35.54 9.41 23.57
N SER A 159 35.65 9.00 22.30
CA SER A 159 36.94 8.91 21.60
C SER A 159 37.56 10.28 21.31
N HIS A 160 36.73 11.32 21.25
CA HIS A 160 37.15 12.70 20.92
C HIS A 160 36.97 13.69 22.08
N ASP A 161 36.60 13.22 23.27
CA ASP A 161 36.28 14.06 24.44
C ASP A 161 35.24 15.16 24.14
N LEU A 162 34.18 14.79 23.43
CA LEU A 162 33.10 15.69 23.03
C LEU A 162 31.89 15.54 23.94
N PRO A 163 31.12 16.62 24.18
CA PRO A 163 29.86 16.52 24.90
C PRO A 163 28.84 15.70 24.09
N PRO A 164 28.12 14.75 24.72
CA PRO A 164 27.05 14.03 24.05
C PRO A 164 25.93 14.98 23.56
N PRO A 165 25.47 14.86 22.30
CA PRO A 165 24.38 15.68 21.78
C PRO A 165 23.02 15.17 22.25
N HIS A 166 21.99 16.02 22.16
CA HIS A 166 20.62 15.56 22.11
C HIS A 166 20.38 14.76 20.83
N ILE A 167 19.69 13.63 20.93
CA ILE A 167 19.34 12.79 19.79
C ILE A 167 17.85 13.00 19.47
N LEU A 168 17.55 13.35 18.23
CA LEU A 168 16.19 13.42 17.70
C LEU A 168 16.01 12.34 16.62
N THR A 169 14.79 11.85 16.49
CA THR A 169 14.36 10.97 15.40
C THR A 169 13.00 11.40 14.90
N GLU A 170 12.81 11.34 13.59
CA GLU A 170 11.58 11.69 12.88
C GLU A 170 10.84 10.42 12.43
N SER A 171 10.68 9.47 13.35
CA SER A 171 10.12 8.13 13.08
C SER A 171 8.59 8.15 12.90
N GLY A 172 8.08 8.96 11.95
CA GLY A 172 6.65 9.17 11.71
C GLY A 172 5.89 7.88 11.39
N ARG A 173 6.37 7.10 10.41
CA ARG A 173 5.75 5.82 10.02
C ARG A 173 5.61 4.86 11.20
N ALA A 174 6.67 4.73 12.02
CA ALA A 174 6.66 3.85 13.18
C ALA A 174 5.66 4.29 14.25
N LEU A 175 5.44 5.60 14.41
CA LEU A 175 4.45 6.15 15.34
C LEU A 175 3.02 5.94 14.86
N THR A 176 2.75 6.11 13.55
CA THR A 176 1.38 6.19 13.06
C THR A 176 0.88 4.93 12.35
N ALA A 177 1.72 4.01 11.87
CA ALA A 177 1.20 2.89 11.06
C ALA A 177 0.07 2.10 11.74
N HIS A 178 0.23 1.75 13.02
CA HIS A 178 -0.67 0.84 13.74
C HIS A 178 -1.98 1.45 14.23
N HIS A 179 -2.12 2.78 14.24
CA HIS A 179 -3.22 3.44 14.94
C HIS A 179 -4.56 3.42 14.19
N ALA A 180 -4.55 3.08 12.90
CA ALA A 180 -5.73 3.11 12.04
C ALA A 180 -5.96 1.75 11.36
N VAL A 181 -7.24 1.43 11.17
CA VAL A 181 -7.73 0.24 10.46
C VAL A 181 -8.84 0.70 9.51
N LEU A 182 -8.72 0.37 8.22
CA LEU A 182 -9.80 0.55 7.28
C LEU A 182 -10.72 -0.67 7.37
N ILE A 183 -12.02 -0.44 7.54
CA ILE A 183 -13.03 -1.49 7.57
C ILE A 183 -13.92 -1.33 6.36
N THR A 184 -14.07 -2.41 5.59
CA THR A 184 -14.94 -2.46 4.42
C THR A 184 -15.73 -3.77 4.43
N ASN A 185 -16.87 -3.79 3.77
CA ASN A 185 -17.63 -5.00 3.52
C ASN A 185 -17.43 -5.50 2.09
N VAL A 186 -17.62 -6.81 1.91
CA VAL A 186 -17.66 -7.43 0.58
C VAL A 186 -19.10 -7.42 0.10
N ILE A 187 -19.36 -6.69 -0.99
CA ILE A 187 -20.71 -6.49 -1.56
C ILE A 187 -21.06 -7.51 -2.63
N ASP A 188 -20.05 -8.08 -3.30
CA ASP A 188 -20.26 -9.08 -4.34
C ASP A 188 -19.04 -10.01 -4.44
N SER A 189 -19.23 -11.16 -5.06
CA SER A 189 -18.14 -12.05 -5.41
C SER A 189 -18.34 -12.72 -6.76
N ALA A 190 -17.29 -12.77 -7.56
CA ALA A 190 -17.23 -13.61 -8.74
C ALA A 190 -16.41 -14.86 -8.43
N ALA A 191 -17.10 -15.94 -8.04
CA ALA A 191 -16.45 -17.22 -7.85
C ALA A 191 -15.99 -17.79 -9.19
N VAL A 192 -14.72 -18.22 -9.30
CA VAL A 192 -14.25 -18.97 -10.46
C VAL A 192 -14.86 -20.37 -10.37
N GLY A 193 -15.99 -20.53 -11.06
CA GLY A 193 -17.05 -21.48 -10.70
C GLY A 193 -16.60 -22.90 -10.40
N GLU A 194 -17.22 -23.54 -9.40
CA GLU A 194 -17.15 -24.97 -9.09
C GLU A 194 -17.79 -25.88 -10.17
N VAL A 195 -18.25 -25.28 -11.27
CA VAL A 195 -18.94 -25.99 -12.36
C VAL A 195 -17.94 -26.86 -13.11
N VAL A 196 -17.81 -28.10 -12.65
CA VAL A 196 -17.19 -29.17 -13.43
C VAL A 196 -18.15 -29.47 -14.59
N PRO A 197 -17.70 -29.38 -15.86
CA PRO A 197 -18.56 -29.75 -16.98
C PRO A 197 -19.00 -31.22 -16.80
N PRO A 198 -20.30 -31.55 -16.96
CA PRO A 198 -20.76 -32.93 -16.91
C PRO A 198 -19.95 -33.78 -17.89
N LEU A 199 -19.21 -34.77 -17.38
CA LEU A 199 -18.32 -35.62 -18.19
C LEU A 199 -19.13 -36.46 -19.21
N ASP A 200 -20.40 -36.66 -18.92
CA ASP A 200 -21.43 -37.35 -19.68
C ASP A 200 -21.89 -36.62 -20.96
N ALA A 201 -21.44 -35.37 -21.20
CA ALA A 201 -21.71 -34.64 -22.45
C ALA A 201 -20.83 -35.09 -23.65
N GLY A 202 -20.07 -36.19 -23.53
CA GLY A 202 -19.19 -36.75 -24.59
C GLY A 202 -18.00 -35.84 -24.94
N PRO A 203 -17.05 -36.19 -25.83
CA PRO A 203 -15.83 -35.40 -26.05
C PRO A 203 -16.02 -34.06 -26.79
N GLY A 204 -17.14 -33.85 -27.49
CA GLY A 204 -17.36 -32.64 -28.31
C GLY A 204 -16.51 -32.59 -29.58
N PRO A 205 -16.35 -31.41 -30.21
CA PRO A 205 -15.49 -31.22 -31.39
C PRO A 205 -14.04 -31.63 -31.13
N PRO A 206 -13.24 -32.00 -32.17
CA PRO A 206 -11.87 -32.49 -32.00
C PRO A 206 -10.96 -31.62 -31.13
N GLN A 207 -11.10 -30.29 -31.25
CA GLN A 207 -10.33 -29.31 -30.48
C GLN A 207 -10.67 -29.33 -28.99
N VAL A 208 -11.92 -29.63 -28.63
CA VAL A 208 -12.41 -29.74 -27.23
C VAL A 208 -12.15 -31.14 -26.66
N ALA A 209 -12.24 -32.17 -27.50
CA ALA A 209 -12.05 -33.58 -27.13
C ALA A 209 -10.68 -33.84 -26.48
N GLN A 210 -9.65 -33.12 -26.92
CA GLN A 210 -8.31 -33.27 -26.37
C GLN A 210 -8.18 -32.69 -24.95
N LEU A 211 -8.83 -31.55 -24.65
CA LEU A 211 -8.92 -31.02 -23.28
C LEU A 211 -9.68 -31.99 -22.37
N TYR A 212 -10.76 -32.59 -22.87
CA TYR A 212 -11.50 -33.61 -22.14
C TYR A 212 -10.62 -34.82 -21.79
N ALA A 213 -9.83 -35.33 -22.75
CA ALA A 213 -8.88 -36.42 -22.51
C ALA A 213 -7.78 -36.06 -21.51
N ASP A 214 -7.27 -34.82 -21.55
CA ASP A 214 -6.26 -34.32 -20.61
C ASP A 214 -6.82 -34.28 -19.16
N LEU A 215 -8.08 -33.87 -18.99
CA LEU A 215 -8.77 -33.93 -17.69
C LEU A 215 -8.94 -35.38 -17.20
N GLN A 216 -9.37 -36.30 -18.06
CA GLN A 216 -9.52 -37.72 -17.70
C GLN A 216 -8.19 -38.35 -17.27
N ARG A 217 -7.09 -38.06 -17.98
CA ARG A 217 -5.74 -38.54 -17.61
C ARG A 217 -5.33 -38.04 -16.23
N LEU A 218 -5.66 -36.79 -15.92
CA LEU A 218 -5.47 -36.26 -14.57
C LEU A 218 -6.33 -37.06 -13.59
N ASP A 219 -7.65 -37.18 -13.78
CA ASP A 219 -8.52 -37.89 -12.84
C ASP A 219 -8.15 -39.35 -12.57
N ASP A 220 -7.77 -40.09 -13.61
CA ASP A 220 -7.38 -41.50 -13.51
C ASP A 220 -6.02 -41.72 -12.80
N GLY A 221 -5.28 -40.63 -12.55
CA GLY A 221 -3.95 -40.69 -11.92
C GLY A 221 -2.90 -41.41 -12.79
N SER A 222 -3.20 -41.60 -14.08
CA SER A 222 -2.39 -42.37 -15.02
C SER A 222 -1.13 -41.65 -15.50
N ASP A 223 -0.97 -40.37 -15.15
CA ASP A 223 0.09 -39.51 -15.65
C ASP A 223 0.94 -38.85 -14.55
N SER A 224 2.24 -38.83 -14.77
CA SER A 224 3.27 -38.38 -13.82
C SER A 224 3.71 -36.92 -14.02
N ALA A 225 3.19 -36.23 -15.05
CA ALA A 225 3.62 -34.88 -15.41
C ALA A 225 2.48 -33.82 -15.45
N PRO A 226 1.91 -33.40 -14.29
CA PRO A 226 0.84 -32.41 -14.21
C PRO A 226 1.16 -31.07 -14.92
N ARG A 227 2.44 -30.65 -14.88
CA ARG A 227 2.91 -29.43 -15.54
C ARG A 227 2.78 -29.50 -17.06
N GLU A 228 3.19 -30.61 -17.67
CA GLU A 228 3.12 -30.77 -19.12
C GLU A 228 1.67 -30.83 -19.61
N ILE A 229 0.78 -31.45 -18.83
CA ILE A 229 -0.65 -31.46 -19.11
C ILE A 229 -1.22 -30.03 -19.10
N TYR A 230 -0.85 -29.21 -18.11
CA TYR A 230 -1.28 -27.81 -18.08
C TYR A 230 -0.78 -26.99 -19.28
N LEU A 231 0.49 -27.13 -19.64
CA LEU A 231 1.09 -26.43 -20.78
C LEU A 231 0.41 -26.84 -22.09
N ALA A 232 0.14 -28.13 -22.28
CA ALA A 232 -0.60 -28.63 -23.43
C ALA A 232 -2.04 -28.08 -23.43
N ALA A 233 -2.72 -28.08 -22.29
CA ALA A 233 -4.08 -27.55 -22.17
C ALA A 233 -4.15 -26.05 -22.52
N ARG A 234 -3.12 -25.26 -22.17
CA ARG A 234 -3.02 -23.84 -22.54
C ARG A 234 -2.95 -23.67 -24.06
N GLN A 235 -2.06 -24.41 -24.72
CA GLN A 235 -1.95 -24.38 -26.20
C GLN A 235 -3.25 -24.81 -26.89
N ARG A 236 -3.95 -25.80 -26.34
CA ARG A 236 -5.25 -26.26 -26.87
C ARG A 236 -6.34 -25.21 -26.68
N LEU A 237 -6.37 -24.51 -25.54
CA LEU A 237 -7.31 -23.41 -25.32
C LEU A 237 -7.06 -22.27 -26.33
N ASP A 238 -5.79 -21.90 -26.57
CA ASP A 238 -5.42 -20.89 -27.57
C ASP A 238 -5.92 -21.29 -28.97
N ALA A 239 -5.78 -22.58 -29.34
CA ALA A 239 -6.29 -23.10 -30.60
C ALA A 239 -7.83 -23.04 -30.70
N VAL A 240 -8.55 -23.32 -29.61
CA VAL A 240 -10.02 -23.19 -29.56
C VAL A 240 -10.43 -21.72 -29.72
N GLN A 241 -9.75 -20.79 -29.05
CA GLN A 241 -10.04 -19.35 -29.15
C GLN A 241 -9.76 -18.80 -30.55
N ALA A 242 -8.68 -19.26 -31.19
CA ALA A 242 -8.37 -18.92 -32.57
C ALA A 242 -9.46 -19.45 -33.53
N ALA A 243 -9.88 -20.70 -33.36
CA ALA A 243 -10.93 -21.31 -34.17
C ALA A 243 -12.30 -20.63 -33.99
N TYR A 244 -12.65 -20.21 -32.76
CA TYR A 244 -13.84 -19.40 -32.49
C TYR A 244 -13.79 -18.05 -33.20
N THR A 245 -12.65 -17.34 -33.10
CA THR A 245 -12.44 -16.03 -33.76
C THR A 245 -12.55 -16.12 -35.28
N GLN A 246 -12.15 -17.26 -35.86
CA GLN A 246 -12.29 -17.54 -37.29
C GLN A 246 -13.71 -17.98 -37.70
N GLY A 247 -14.64 -18.11 -36.76
CA GLY A 247 -16.02 -18.55 -37.00
C GLY A 247 -16.17 -20.07 -37.24
N THR A 248 -15.15 -20.86 -36.91
CA THR A 248 -15.13 -22.32 -37.15
C THR A 248 -15.59 -23.15 -35.94
N LEU A 249 -15.76 -22.53 -34.78
CA LEU A 249 -16.30 -23.15 -33.57
C LEU A 249 -17.45 -22.31 -32.99
N PRO A 250 -18.55 -22.94 -32.56
CA PRO A 250 -19.66 -22.24 -31.94
C PRO A 250 -19.34 -21.87 -30.48
N LEU A 251 -20.14 -20.96 -29.91
CA LEU A 251 -19.94 -20.45 -28.55
C LEU A 251 -19.96 -21.55 -27.49
N GLU A 252 -20.82 -22.55 -27.63
CA GLU A 252 -20.96 -23.69 -26.72
C GLU A 252 -19.66 -24.51 -26.65
N ALA A 253 -18.96 -24.67 -27.78
CA ALA A 253 -17.69 -25.38 -27.83
C ALA A 253 -16.58 -24.57 -27.14
N ARG A 254 -16.57 -23.24 -27.32
CA ARG A 254 -15.64 -22.35 -26.62
C ARG A 254 -15.87 -22.37 -25.11
N ALA A 255 -17.11 -22.16 -24.67
CA ALA A 255 -17.49 -22.19 -23.26
C ALA A 255 -17.11 -23.52 -22.59
N ARG A 256 -17.34 -24.63 -23.30
CA ARG A 256 -16.95 -25.96 -22.82
C ARG A 256 -15.44 -26.12 -22.67
N ALA A 257 -14.66 -25.64 -23.64
CA ALA A 257 -13.20 -25.68 -23.57
C ALA A 257 -12.66 -24.84 -22.39
N GLU A 258 -13.24 -23.66 -22.15
CA GLU A 258 -12.90 -22.79 -21.02
C GLU A 258 -13.19 -23.50 -19.67
N LEU A 259 -14.34 -24.16 -19.53
CA LEU A 259 -14.67 -24.96 -18.33
C LEU A 259 -13.73 -26.15 -18.12
N LEU A 260 -13.42 -26.91 -19.18
CA LEU A 260 -12.47 -28.02 -19.10
C LEU A 260 -11.06 -27.55 -18.71
N TYR A 261 -10.62 -26.44 -19.31
CA TYR A 261 -9.33 -25.84 -18.98
C TYR A 261 -9.26 -25.38 -17.52
N GLN A 262 -10.31 -24.77 -16.98
CA GLN A 262 -10.40 -24.42 -15.55
C GLN A 262 -10.40 -25.66 -14.64
N ALA A 263 -11.04 -26.75 -15.04
CA ALA A 263 -11.01 -28.01 -14.30
C ALA A 263 -9.59 -28.63 -14.29
N ILE A 264 -8.91 -28.63 -15.44
CA ILE A 264 -7.50 -29.07 -15.58
C ILE A 264 -6.60 -28.23 -14.66
N ALA A 265 -6.72 -26.90 -14.71
CA ALA A 265 -5.94 -25.98 -13.89
C ALA A 265 -6.07 -26.31 -12.40
N ARG A 266 -7.29 -26.54 -11.90
CA ARG A 266 -7.55 -26.96 -10.51
C ARG A 266 -6.88 -28.29 -10.18
N ARG A 267 -7.08 -29.29 -11.03
CA ARG A 267 -6.55 -30.63 -10.81
C ARG A 267 -5.02 -30.67 -10.82
N VAL A 268 -4.40 -29.83 -11.63
CA VAL A 268 -2.95 -29.62 -11.65
C VAL A 268 -2.50 -28.92 -10.37
N ARG A 269 -3.11 -27.79 -9.99
CA ARG A 269 -2.79 -27.05 -8.75
C ARG A 269 -2.79 -27.97 -7.53
N ASP A 270 -3.81 -28.81 -7.38
CA ASP A 270 -3.96 -29.72 -6.23
C ASP A 270 -2.88 -30.83 -6.19
N ARG A 271 -2.14 -31.05 -7.28
CA ARG A 271 -1.01 -32.00 -7.37
C ARG A 271 0.36 -31.34 -7.25
N LEU A 272 0.44 -30.01 -7.29
CA LEU A 272 1.71 -29.29 -7.14
C LEU A 272 2.11 -29.23 -5.68
N SER A 273 3.38 -29.53 -5.39
CA SER A 273 3.93 -29.45 -4.04
C SER A 273 4.46 -28.03 -3.77
N PRO A 274 4.01 -27.36 -2.69
CA PRO A 274 4.54 -26.05 -2.29
C PRO A 274 6.04 -26.11 -1.91
N GLY A 275 6.55 -27.28 -1.53
CA GLY A 275 7.95 -27.47 -1.15
C GLY A 275 8.93 -27.40 -2.33
N ASN A 276 8.47 -27.62 -3.57
CA ASN A 276 9.32 -27.63 -4.75
C ASN A 276 9.36 -26.27 -5.45
N ALA A 277 10.54 -25.65 -5.55
CA ALA A 277 10.72 -24.33 -6.16
C ALA A 277 10.18 -24.22 -7.58
N SER A 278 10.39 -25.24 -8.42
CA SER A 278 9.92 -25.22 -9.81
C SER A 278 8.40 -25.40 -9.95
N GLN A 279 7.73 -25.87 -8.89
CA GLN A 279 6.29 -26.03 -8.85
C GLN A 279 5.60 -24.84 -8.18
N ARG A 280 6.32 -24.04 -7.38
CA ARG A 280 5.76 -22.84 -6.72
C ARG A 280 5.30 -21.79 -7.71
N GLU A 281 6.14 -21.41 -8.67
CA GLU A 281 5.77 -20.39 -9.68
C GLU A 281 4.47 -20.76 -10.42
N LEU A 282 4.35 -22.01 -10.86
CA LEU A 282 3.14 -22.49 -11.52
C LEU A 282 1.94 -22.56 -10.55
N ARG A 283 2.16 -22.98 -9.31
CA ARG A 283 1.10 -23.00 -8.30
C ARG A 283 0.58 -21.58 -8.04
N ASP A 284 1.46 -20.58 -8.01
CA ASP A 284 1.09 -19.19 -7.74
C ASP A 284 0.34 -18.58 -8.93
N GLU A 285 0.76 -18.87 -10.17
CA GLU A 285 0.00 -18.57 -11.40
C GLU A 285 -1.40 -19.19 -11.36
N LEU A 286 -1.49 -20.47 -10.99
CA LEU A 286 -2.77 -21.18 -10.90
C LEU A 286 -3.64 -20.67 -9.74
N ASN A 287 -3.05 -20.29 -8.62
CA ASN A 287 -3.77 -19.70 -7.49
C ASN A 287 -4.44 -18.40 -7.90
N ASP A 288 -3.69 -17.48 -8.54
CA ASP A 288 -4.22 -16.22 -9.05
C ASP A 288 -5.35 -16.45 -10.06
N LYS A 289 -5.12 -17.35 -11.04
CA LYS A 289 -6.09 -17.65 -12.09
C LYS A 289 -7.38 -18.31 -11.59
N LEU A 290 -7.31 -19.03 -10.47
CA LEU A 290 -8.42 -19.79 -9.89
C LEU A 290 -9.00 -19.12 -8.64
N ALA A 291 -8.51 -17.95 -8.26
CA ALA A 291 -9.01 -17.23 -7.12
C ALA A 291 -10.38 -16.62 -7.42
N ASP A 292 -11.25 -16.64 -6.41
CA ASP A 292 -12.47 -15.85 -6.45
C ASP A 292 -12.12 -14.36 -6.44
N ARG A 293 -13.00 -13.54 -7.00
CA ARG A 293 -12.90 -12.08 -6.85
C ARG A 293 -13.89 -11.64 -5.80
N TYR A 294 -13.44 -10.92 -4.78
CA TYR A 294 -14.27 -10.37 -3.73
C TYR A 294 -14.26 -8.85 -3.90
N PHE A 295 -15.41 -8.27 -4.22
CA PHE A 295 -15.58 -6.84 -4.46
C PHE A 295 -15.83 -6.14 -3.12
N CYS A 296 -14.86 -5.36 -2.68
CA CYS A 296 -14.88 -4.62 -1.43
C CYS A 296 -15.45 -3.22 -1.68
N ASN A 297 -16.41 -2.79 -0.87
CA ASN A 297 -17.02 -1.47 -0.96
C ASN A 297 -16.05 -0.38 -0.46
N MET A 298 -15.05 -0.08 -1.26
CA MET A 298 -14.00 0.91 -1.02
C MET A 298 -13.38 1.34 -2.36
N SER A 299 -12.55 2.39 -2.31
CA SER A 299 -11.65 2.76 -3.40
C SER A 299 -10.21 2.61 -2.90
N LEU A 300 -9.42 1.82 -3.62
CA LEU A 300 -8.00 1.60 -3.35
C LEU A 300 -7.22 2.89 -3.54
N PHE A 301 -7.57 3.70 -4.54
CA PHE A 301 -6.92 4.99 -4.82
C PHE A 301 -7.16 6.02 -3.70
N GLN A 302 -8.35 6.00 -3.09
CA GLN A 302 -8.68 6.88 -1.97
C GLN A 302 -8.07 6.41 -0.65
N SER A 303 -8.13 5.11 -0.35
CA SER A 303 -7.84 4.62 1.02
C SER A 303 -6.53 3.84 1.14
N LEU A 304 -5.96 3.38 0.03
CA LEU A 304 -4.75 2.56 -0.04
C LEU A 304 -3.80 2.98 -1.19
N PRO A 305 -3.50 4.27 -1.39
CA PRO A 305 -2.75 4.75 -2.56
C PRO A 305 -1.36 4.11 -2.71
N ASP A 306 -0.68 3.80 -1.60
CA ASP A 306 0.63 3.12 -1.63
C ASP A 306 0.57 1.69 -2.22
N VAL A 307 -0.58 1.00 -2.17
CA VAL A 307 -0.73 -0.31 -2.85
C VAL A 307 -0.54 -0.13 -4.35
N TRP A 308 -1.19 0.88 -4.93
CA TRP A 308 -1.09 1.20 -6.35
C TRP A 308 0.26 1.82 -6.71
N ALA A 309 0.73 2.80 -5.94
CA ALA A 309 1.88 3.62 -6.33
C ALA A 309 3.24 2.90 -6.20
N ILE A 310 3.38 2.00 -5.22
CA ILE A 310 4.68 1.40 -4.86
C ILE A 310 4.60 -0.09 -4.48
N GLU A 311 3.45 -0.73 -4.74
CA GLU A 311 3.17 -2.13 -4.41
C GLU A 311 3.25 -2.41 -2.90
N GLN A 312 2.89 -1.43 -2.06
CA GLN A 312 2.88 -1.62 -0.61
C GLN A 312 1.90 -2.72 -0.21
N ILE A 313 2.24 -3.49 0.81
CA ILE A 313 1.36 -4.52 1.37
C ILE A 313 0.78 -4.07 2.71
N PHE A 314 -0.41 -4.57 3.01
CA PHE A 314 -1.10 -4.37 4.29
C PHE A 314 -1.64 -5.72 4.77
N PRO A 315 -1.60 -6.02 6.09
CA PRO A 315 -2.32 -7.17 6.62
C PRO A 315 -3.83 -6.99 6.46
N ILE A 316 -4.49 -7.99 5.88
CA ILE A 316 -5.95 -7.98 5.66
C ILE A 316 -6.53 -9.25 6.28
N VAL A 317 -7.51 -9.09 7.16
CA VAL A 317 -8.19 -10.22 7.81
C VAL A 317 -9.71 -10.02 7.87
N PRO A 318 -10.50 -11.10 7.83
CA PRO A 318 -11.90 -11.04 8.23
C PRO A 318 -12.05 -10.53 9.66
N LEU A 319 -13.09 -9.74 9.94
CA LEU A 319 -13.36 -9.25 11.30
C LEU A 319 -14.25 -10.18 12.12
N HIS A 320 -14.74 -11.26 11.51
CA HIS A 320 -15.58 -12.27 12.13
C HIS A 320 -15.28 -13.66 11.55
N ARG A 321 -15.89 -14.70 12.14
CA ARG A 321 -15.69 -16.11 11.78
C ARG A 321 -14.25 -16.59 11.89
N LEU A 322 -13.46 -15.97 12.78
CA LEU A 322 -12.04 -16.28 12.96
C LEU A 322 -11.75 -17.66 13.57
N ASP A 323 -12.77 -18.31 14.12
CA ASP A 323 -12.76 -19.68 14.61
C ASP A 323 -13.10 -20.72 13.52
N GLU A 324 -13.54 -20.27 12.35
CA GLU A 324 -13.75 -21.10 11.17
C GLU A 324 -12.50 -21.14 10.29
N ARG A 325 -12.28 -22.27 9.62
CA ARG A 325 -11.18 -22.37 8.65
C ARG A 325 -11.61 -21.76 7.31
N PRO A 326 -10.87 -20.79 6.74
CA PRO A 326 -11.11 -20.31 5.38
C PRO A 326 -11.11 -21.45 4.34
N THR A 327 -12.10 -21.45 3.46
CA THR A 327 -12.31 -22.50 2.44
C THR A 327 -12.09 -21.99 1.01
N ARG A 328 -11.97 -20.67 0.84
CA ARG A 328 -11.78 -20.01 -0.46
C ARG A 328 -10.43 -19.30 -0.51
N ARG A 329 -9.91 -19.11 -1.71
CA ARG A 329 -8.80 -18.20 -2.00
C ARG A 329 -9.34 -17.11 -2.90
N ALA A 330 -9.11 -15.87 -2.54
CA ALA A 330 -9.67 -14.73 -3.25
C ALA A 330 -8.62 -13.65 -3.52
N VAL A 331 -8.87 -12.87 -4.56
CA VAL A 331 -8.29 -11.56 -4.81
C VAL A 331 -9.33 -10.52 -4.46
N LEU A 332 -8.92 -9.47 -3.75
CA LEU A 332 -9.74 -8.34 -3.39
C LEU A 332 -9.66 -7.30 -4.50
N GLU A 333 -10.83 -6.93 -5.01
CA GLU A 333 -11.02 -5.84 -5.97
C GLU A 333 -11.86 -4.77 -5.28
N ASP A 334 -11.58 -3.51 -5.60
CA ASP A 334 -12.39 -2.38 -5.17
C ASP A 334 -13.60 -2.19 -6.09
N ILE A 335 -14.41 -1.15 -5.87
CA ILE A 335 -15.61 -0.88 -6.70
C ILE A 335 -15.36 0.14 -7.81
N THR A 336 -14.11 0.48 -8.09
CA THR A 336 -13.77 1.36 -9.20
C THR A 336 -13.90 0.62 -10.53
N CYS A 337 -13.94 1.38 -11.63
CA CYS A 337 -13.97 0.81 -12.97
C CYS A 337 -12.56 0.55 -13.54
N ASP A 338 -11.52 0.86 -12.76
CA ASP A 338 -10.13 0.70 -13.13
C ASP A 338 -9.65 -0.70 -12.75
N SER A 339 -8.95 -1.37 -13.68
CA SER A 339 -8.39 -2.70 -13.43
C SER A 339 -7.27 -2.70 -12.40
N ASP A 340 -6.66 -1.53 -12.13
CA ASP A 340 -5.66 -1.35 -11.09
C ASP A 340 -6.27 -1.26 -9.68
N GLY A 341 -7.60 -1.17 -9.57
CA GLY A 341 -8.37 -1.23 -8.32
C GLY A 341 -8.38 -2.61 -7.67
N ARG A 342 -7.21 -3.25 -7.52
CA ARG A 342 -7.06 -4.59 -6.96
C ARG A 342 -5.80 -4.73 -6.11
N ILE A 343 -5.81 -5.71 -5.21
CA ILE A 343 -4.66 -6.04 -4.36
C ILE A 343 -3.99 -7.32 -4.88
N ASP A 344 -2.71 -7.24 -5.22
CA ASP A 344 -1.97 -8.37 -5.83
C ASP A 344 -1.15 -9.19 -4.83
N HIS A 345 -0.93 -8.66 -3.61
CA HIS A 345 -0.04 -9.27 -2.61
C HIS A 345 -0.66 -9.24 -1.22
N TYR A 346 -0.68 -10.40 -0.57
CA TYR A 346 -1.31 -10.61 0.73
C TYR A 346 -0.34 -11.19 1.74
N VAL A 347 -0.51 -10.79 3.00
CA VAL A 347 0.24 -11.35 4.13
C VAL A 347 -0.43 -12.65 4.59
N ASP A 348 0.30 -13.76 4.55
CA ASP A 348 -0.10 -15.08 5.04
C ASP A 348 0.98 -15.63 6.00
N ALA A 349 0.67 -16.68 6.76
CA ALA A 349 1.59 -17.30 7.72
C ALA A 349 2.88 -17.84 7.06
N ALA A 350 2.83 -18.15 5.76
CA ALA A 350 3.97 -18.60 4.97
C ALA A 350 4.80 -17.46 4.35
N GLY A 351 4.35 -16.21 4.46
CA GLY A 351 4.96 -15.04 3.83
C GLY A 351 3.97 -14.29 2.93
N ILE A 352 4.46 -13.73 1.82
CA ILE A 352 3.64 -12.99 0.85
C ILE A 352 3.11 -13.94 -0.21
N GLU A 353 1.80 -13.96 -0.40
CA GLU A 353 1.08 -14.82 -1.37
C GLU A 353 0.29 -13.96 -2.37
N SER A 354 -0.05 -14.52 -3.54
CA SER A 354 -0.83 -13.82 -4.58
C SER A 354 -2.34 -13.79 -4.33
N THR A 355 -2.81 -14.48 -3.29
CA THR A 355 -4.23 -14.65 -2.98
C THR A 355 -4.43 -14.71 -1.47
N LEU A 356 -5.61 -14.32 -0.99
CA LEU A 356 -5.96 -14.30 0.43
C LEU A 356 -6.88 -15.49 0.77
N PRO A 357 -6.61 -16.25 1.86
CA PRO A 357 -7.55 -17.25 2.34
C PRO A 357 -8.75 -16.57 3.02
N LEU A 358 -9.96 -16.79 2.49
CA LEU A 358 -11.21 -16.23 3.01
C LEU A 358 -12.30 -17.28 3.18
N HIS A 359 -13.33 -16.95 3.96
CA HIS A 359 -14.52 -17.78 4.09
C HIS A 359 -15.41 -17.60 2.87
N ALA A 360 -16.15 -18.65 2.50
CA ALA A 360 -17.24 -18.51 1.54
C ALA A 360 -18.30 -17.53 2.09
N LEU A 361 -18.79 -16.65 1.22
CA LEU A 361 -19.86 -15.72 1.54
C LEU A 361 -21.18 -16.46 1.79
N ILE A 362 -21.94 -15.98 2.76
CA ILE A 362 -23.28 -16.50 3.08
C ILE A 362 -24.29 -15.47 2.58
N PRO A 363 -25.22 -15.83 1.67
CA PRO A 363 -26.20 -14.88 1.16
C PRO A 363 -27.00 -14.21 2.27
N GLY A 364 -27.03 -12.87 2.25
CA GLY A 364 -27.75 -12.06 3.25
C GLY A 364 -26.99 -11.81 4.56
N GLU A 365 -25.78 -12.35 4.72
CA GLU A 365 -24.91 -12.04 5.87
C GLU A 365 -23.75 -11.13 5.46
N PRO A 366 -23.50 -10.02 6.19
CA PRO A 366 -22.41 -9.12 5.84
C PRO A 366 -21.05 -9.76 6.10
N TYR A 367 -20.10 -9.52 5.20
CA TYR A 367 -18.74 -10.02 5.33
C TYR A 367 -17.75 -8.86 5.41
N TYR A 368 -17.23 -8.59 6.61
CA TYR A 368 -16.36 -7.44 6.87
C TYR A 368 -14.88 -7.85 6.87
N LEU A 369 -14.08 -7.02 6.20
CA LEU A 369 -12.62 -7.11 6.18
C LEU A 369 -12.03 -5.90 6.91
N GLY A 370 -10.98 -6.15 7.69
CA GLY A 370 -10.14 -5.12 8.28
C GLY A 370 -8.80 -5.08 7.56
N ILE A 371 -8.39 -3.90 7.14
CA ILE A 371 -7.09 -3.62 6.52
C ILE A 371 -6.27 -2.81 7.52
N PHE A 372 -5.20 -3.43 8.02
CA PHE A 372 -4.42 -2.93 9.14
C PHE A 372 -3.16 -2.21 8.66
N LEU A 373 -2.54 -1.47 9.57
CA LEU A 373 -1.30 -0.72 9.33
C LEU A 373 -1.43 0.44 8.33
N VAL A 374 -2.66 0.94 8.12
CA VAL A 374 -2.98 2.00 7.16
C VAL A 374 -2.77 3.42 7.70
N GLY A 375 -2.34 3.58 8.96
CA GLY A 375 -2.29 4.89 9.62
C GLY A 375 -1.11 5.80 9.23
N ALA A 376 -0.22 5.35 8.34
CA ALA A 376 0.88 6.17 7.84
C ALA A 376 0.70 6.42 6.34
N TYR A 377 0.78 7.69 5.93
CA TYR A 377 0.69 8.18 4.54
C TYR A 377 -0.68 8.03 3.85
N GLN A 378 -1.43 6.96 4.10
CA GLN A 378 -2.60 6.59 3.29
C GLN A 378 -3.66 7.70 3.20
N GLU A 379 -4.11 8.23 4.34
CA GLU A 379 -5.19 9.22 4.40
C GLU A 379 -4.90 10.49 3.60
N ILE A 380 -3.66 11.00 3.63
CA ILE A 380 -3.30 12.27 2.99
C ILE A 380 -2.94 12.11 1.51
N LEU A 381 -2.61 10.89 1.07
CA LEU A 381 -2.23 10.58 -0.31
C LEU A 381 -3.39 10.09 -1.16
N GLY A 382 -4.56 9.85 -0.55
CA GLY A 382 -5.76 9.42 -1.25
C GLY A 382 -6.22 10.39 -2.34
N ASP A 383 -6.76 9.84 -3.42
CA ASP A 383 -7.39 10.61 -4.49
C ASP A 383 -8.85 10.18 -4.76
N MET A 384 -9.57 11.06 -5.47
CA MET A 384 -10.98 10.87 -5.80
C MET A 384 -11.18 10.17 -7.16
N HIS A 385 -10.45 9.08 -7.42
CA HIS A 385 -10.69 8.25 -8.60
C HIS A 385 -12.17 7.82 -8.67
N ASN A 386 -12.79 7.94 -9.84
CA ASN A 386 -14.24 7.74 -10.04
C ASN A 386 -15.16 8.61 -9.16
N LEU A 387 -14.65 9.70 -8.58
CA LEU A 387 -15.38 10.55 -7.64
C LEU A 387 -15.81 9.84 -6.35
N PHE A 388 -15.17 8.73 -5.99
CA PHE A 388 -15.26 8.21 -4.62
C PHE A 388 -14.45 9.13 -3.71
N GLY A 389 -15.12 9.79 -2.77
CA GLY A 389 -14.46 10.74 -1.87
C GLY A 389 -14.02 10.12 -0.55
N ASP A 390 -13.69 10.99 0.40
CA ASP A 390 -13.20 10.60 1.72
C ASP A 390 -14.16 9.62 2.41
N THR A 391 -13.60 8.67 3.16
CA THR A 391 -14.39 7.69 3.91
C THR A 391 -14.87 8.24 5.25
N HIS A 392 -15.87 7.59 5.85
CA HIS A 392 -16.18 7.82 7.26
C HIS A 392 -14.96 7.50 8.15
N SER A 393 -14.66 8.38 9.10
CA SER A 393 -13.61 8.14 10.11
C SER A 393 -14.11 8.46 11.52
N VAL A 394 -13.61 7.69 12.49
CA VAL A 394 -13.98 7.80 13.90
C VAL A 394 -12.76 7.51 14.77
N HIS A 395 -12.70 8.15 15.93
CA HIS A 395 -11.73 7.81 16.97
C HIS A 395 -12.37 6.87 17.99
N VAL A 396 -11.75 5.71 18.22
CA VAL A 396 -12.22 4.74 19.22
C VAL A 396 -11.31 4.78 20.44
N VAL A 397 -11.86 5.17 21.59
CA VAL A 397 -11.12 5.24 22.86
C VAL A 397 -11.76 4.31 23.88
N LEU A 398 -10.95 3.59 24.65
CA LEU A 398 -11.43 2.76 25.76
C LEU A 398 -11.56 3.60 27.02
N ASP A 399 -12.72 3.52 27.69
CA ASP A 399 -12.91 4.16 28.99
C ASP A 399 -12.15 3.42 30.12
N ALA A 400 -12.23 3.94 31.34
CA ALA A 400 -11.58 3.33 32.50
C ALA A 400 -12.08 1.91 32.84
N GLN A 401 -13.20 1.47 32.26
CA GLN A 401 -13.76 0.13 32.39
C GLN A 401 -13.48 -0.75 31.15
N GLY A 402 -12.73 -0.24 30.17
CA GLY A 402 -12.40 -0.95 28.93
C GLY A 402 -13.53 -0.96 27.89
N ARG A 403 -14.56 -0.11 28.02
CA ARG A 403 -15.65 -0.03 27.05
C ARG A 403 -15.29 0.94 25.93
N PRO A 404 -15.57 0.61 24.66
CA PRO A 404 -15.29 1.49 23.54
C PRO A 404 -16.23 2.71 23.54
N GLN A 405 -15.65 3.88 23.33
CA GLN A 405 -16.34 5.14 23.08
C GLN A 405 -15.93 5.66 21.72
N ILE A 406 -16.92 6.04 20.92
CA ILE A 406 -16.73 6.66 19.61
C ILE A 406 -16.67 8.17 19.82
N LEU A 407 -15.55 8.77 19.43
CA LEU A 407 -15.29 10.20 19.50
C LEU A 407 -15.08 10.76 18.10
N GLU A 408 -15.39 12.05 17.94
CA GLU A 408 -15.10 12.84 16.73
C GLU A 408 -15.48 12.13 15.40
N PRO A 409 -16.75 11.72 15.22
CA PRO A 409 -17.17 11.13 13.96
C PRO A 409 -17.08 12.16 12.83
N LEU A 410 -16.34 11.80 11.79
CA LEU A 410 -16.26 12.55 10.55
C LEU A 410 -17.02 11.78 9.48
N HIS A 411 -18.00 12.45 8.89
CA HIS A 411 -18.72 11.89 7.75
C HIS A 411 -17.87 12.05 6.49
N GLY A 412 -17.80 10.98 5.70
CA GLY A 412 -17.15 10.98 4.41
C GLY A 412 -17.95 11.75 3.38
N ASP A 413 -17.43 11.79 2.17
CA ASP A 413 -17.96 12.66 1.14
C ASP A 413 -19.27 12.17 0.55
N THR A 414 -20.13 13.13 0.25
CA THR A 414 -21.39 12.93 -0.47
C THR A 414 -21.24 13.26 -1.95
N VAL A 415 -22.13 12.75 -2.79
CA VAL A 415 -22.10 12.98 -4.25
C VAL A 415 -22.10 14.48 -4.60
N ASP A 416 -22.89 15.29 -3.90
CA ASP A 416 -22.91 16.75 -4.10
C ASP A 416 -21.59 17.43 -3.71
N LYS A 417 -20.88 16.95 -2.68
CA LYS A 417 -19.57 17.47 -2.27
C LYS A 417 -18.51 17.20 -3.33
N VAL A 418 -18.43 15.97 -3.85
CA VAL A 418 -17.47 15.63 -4.92
C VAL A 418 -17.83 16.32 -6.25
N LEU A 419 -19.11 16.54 -6.55
CA LEU A 419 -19.53 17.32 -7.71
C LEU A 419 -19.11 18.79 -7.61
N ARG A 420 -19.19 19.40 -6.41
CA ARG A 420 -18.68 20.76 -6.18
C ARG A 420 -17.16 20.83 -6.38
N TYR A 421 -16.43 19.77 -6.00
CA TYR A 421 -14.99 19.69 -6.23
C TYR A 421 -14.64 19.79 -7.72
N VAL A 422 -15.40 19.11 -8.60
CA VAL A 422 -15.25 19.22 -10.06
C VAL A 422 -16.06 20.37 -10.69
N HIS A 423 -16.40 21.39 -9.89
CA HIS A 423 -17.01 22.66 -10.32
C HIS A 423 -18.43 22.57 -10.91
N PHE A 424 -19.19 21.55 -10.53
CA PHE A 424 -20.64 21.52 -10.75
C PHE A 424 -21.39 22.18 -9.58
N GLU A 425 -22.59 22.68 -9.88
CA GLU A 425 -23.53 23.18 -8.88
C GLU A 425 -24.67 22.16 -8.70
N PRO A 426 -24.65 21.33 -7.64
CA PRO A 426 -25.63 20.27 -7.39
C PRO A 426 -27.08 20.75 -7.43
N ASP A 427 -27.36 21.91 -6.83
CA ASP A 427 -28.71 22.50 -6.80
C ASP A 427 -29.22 22.84 -8.22
N ALA A 428 -28.33 23.31 -9.09
CA ALA A 428 -28.67 23.60 -10.48
C ALA A 428 -28.88 22.32 -11.30
N LEU A 429 -28.12 21.25 -11.00
CA LEU A 429 -28.32 19.93 -11.61
C LEU A 429 -29.66 19.33 -11.21
N LEU A 430 -29.99 19.32 -9.91
CA LEU A 430 -31.28 18.86 -9.41
C LEU A 430 -32.44 19.65 -10.02
N ALA A 431 -32.34 20.99 -10.10
CA ALA A 431 -33.37 21.81 -10.74
C ALA A 431 -33.59 21.45 -12.22
N ARG A 432 -32.51 21.17 -12.97
CA ARG A 432 -32.61 20.73 -14.37
C ARG A 432 -33.20 19.34 -14.50
N LEU A 433 -32.86 18.42 -13.61
CA LEU A 433 -33.42 17.06 -13.59
C LEU A 433 -34.93 17.09 -13.26
N ARG A 434 -35.34 17.91 -12.29
CA ARG A 434 -36.75 18.15 -11.97
C ARG A 434 -37.52 18.69 -13.17
N ALA A 435 -36.98 19.69 -13.87
CA ALA A 435 -37.60 20.22 -15.09
C ALA A 435 -37.79 19.15 -16.19
N LYS A 436 -36.80 18.26 -16.39
CA LYS A 436 -36.93 17.12 -17.31
C LYS A 436 -38.00 16.13 -16.87
N LEU A 437 -38.11 15.84 -15.58
CA LEU A 437 -39.15 14.95 -15.03
C LEU A 437 -40.55 15.52 -15.27
N ASP A 438 -40.72 16.84 -15.17
CA ASP A 438 -42.00 17.52 -15.41
C ASP A 438 -42.45 17.46 -16.88
N GLU A 439 -41.54 17.28 -17.83
CA GLU A 439 -41.84 17.11 -19.25
C GLU A 439 -42.24 15.66 -19.61
N THR A 440 -42.10 14.71 -18.68
CA THR A 440 -42.45 13.30 -18.93
C THR A 440 -43.96 13.05 -18.86
N SER A 441 -44.41 11.98 -19.50
CA SER A 441 -45.79 11.49 -19.40
C SER A 441 -46.05 10.62 -18.16
N LEU A 442 -45.12 10.60 -17.19
CA LEU A 442 -45.23 9.77 -15.99
C LEU A 442 -46.31 10.27 -15.03
N ALA A 443 -46.94 9.32 -14.32
CA ALA A 443 -47.94 9.65 -13.31
C ALA A 443 -47.32 10.52 -12.19
N PRO A 444 -48.08 11.44 -11.56
CA PRO A 444 -47.55 12.32 -10.51
C PRO A 444 -46.86 11.58 -9.36
N ALA A 445 -47.39 10.43 -8.95
CA ALA A 445 -46.79 9.60 -7.91
C ALA A 445 -45.41 9.04 -8.31
N GLN A 446 -45.26 8.61 -9.57
CA GLN A 446 -43.99 8.10 -10.10
C GLN A 446 -42.96 9.22 -10.24
N ARG A 447 -43.36 10.41 -10.72
CA ARG A 447 -42.47 11.58 -10.79
C ARG A 447 -41.93 11.95 -9.42
N ARG A 448 -42.79 11.94 -8.40
CA ARG A 448 -42.37 12.24 -7.02
C ARG A 448 -41.38 11.20 -6.49
N ALA A 449 -41.66 9.91 -6.68
CA ALA A 449 -40.76 8.85 -6.25
C ALA A 449 -39.37 8.97 -6.90
N LEU A 450 -39.31 9.23 -8.22
CA LEU A 450 -38.03 9.45 -8.93
C LEU A 450 -37.30 10.71 -8.47
N GLN A 451 -38.04 11.78 -8.15
CA GLN A 451 -37.44 12.99 -7.62
C GLN A 451 -36.81 12.74 -6.25
N ASP A 452 -37.52 12.04 -5.36
CA ASP A 452 -37.01 11.68 -4.03
C ASP A 452 -35.74 10.81 -4.15
N GLU A 453 -35.71 9.87 -5.11
CA GLU A 453 -34.55 9.02 -5.40
C GLU A 453 -33.34 9.81 -5.94
N LEU A 454 -33.56 10.76 -6.86
CA LEU A 454 -32.49 11.62 -7.37
C LEU A 454 -31.90 12.54 -6.29
N GLU A 455 -32.74 13.07 -5.41
CA GLU A 455 -32.30 13.90 -4.28
C GLU A 455 -31.52 13.07 -3.25
N ALA A 456 -32.01 11.86 -2.95
CA ALA A 456 -31.30 10.92 -2.08
C ALA A 456 -29.93 10.54 -2.67
N GLY A 457 -29.85 10.22 -3.96
CA GLY A 457 -28.57 9.92 -4.62
C GLY A 457 -27.61 11.10 -4.66
N MET A 458 -28.11 12.34 -4.83
CA MET A 458 -27.29 13.55 -4.83
C MET A 458 -26.66 13.85 -3.46
N HIS A 459 -27.38 13.57 -2.37
CA HIS A 459 -26.91 13.81 -1.01
C HIS A 459 -26.39 12.54 -0.30
N GLY A 460 -26.40 11.41 -1.01
CA GLY A 460 -25.92 10.13 -0.53
C GLY A 460 -24.40 10.08 -0.44
N TYR A 461 -23.91 9.15 0.38
CA TYR A 461 -22.50 8.82 0.49
C TYR A 461 -21.98 8.32 -0.87
N THR A 462 -20.72 8.58 -1.21
CA THR A 462 -20.20 8.21 -2.55
C THR A 462 -20.07 6.70 -2.75
N TYR A 463 -20.06 5.91 -1.67
CA TYR A 463 -19.91 4.45 -1.71
C TYR A 463 -21.26 3.73 -1.82
N LEU A 464 -21.22 2.44 -2.13
CA LEU A 464 -22.41 1.66 -2.44
C LEU A 464 -23.16 1.21 -1.18
N GLU A 465 -24.43 0.86 -1.35
CA GLU A 465 -25.27 0.22 -0.34
C GLU A 465 -25.31 -1.29 -0.57
N ASP A 466 -25.59 -2.06 0.50
CA ASP A 466 -25.61 -3.54 0.53
C ASP A 466 -26.90 -4.16 -0.04
#